data_AF-A0A0Q8IZG9-F1
#
_entry.id   AF-A0A0Q8IZG9-F1
#
_cell.length_a   1.000
_cell.length_b   1.000
_cell.length_c   1.000
_cell.angle_alpha   90.00
_cell.angle_beta   90.00
_cell.angle_gamma   90.00
#
_symmetry.space_group_name_H-M   'P 1'
#
loop_
_entity.id
_entity.type
_entity.pdbx_description
1 polymer ?
#
loop_
_entity_poly.entity_id
_entity_poly.type
_entity_poly.pdbx_seq_one_letter_code
_entity_poly.pdbx_strand_id
1 'polypeptide(L)'
;MKNDSYAPFIIYGEDDDDEARLSLLDNGMFARRHVFAGRGRESNGYSWASLAKSVAKSLSAESQQLDFNPEADMLSIYGPASVLQQLARALHELYMNERALGHAIELSEVD
;
A
#
# COMPACT_ATOMS: atom_id res chain seq x y z
N MET A 1 -7.48 -4.52 21.88
CA MET A 1 -7.06 -4.09 20.54
C MET A 1 -6.23 -2.83 20.65
N LYS A 2 -4.96 -2.86 20.26
CA LYS A 2 -4.19 -1.64 20.00
C LYS A 2 -4.80 -1.00 18.75
N ASN A 3 -5.23 0.25 18.87
CA ASN A 3 -5.80 1.01 17.77
C ASN A 3 -4.64 1.59 16.94
N ASP A 4 -3.89 0.73 16.25
CA ASP A 4 -2.85 1.17 15.32
C ASP A 4 -3.60 1.71 14.08
N SER A 5 -3.83 3.03 14.05
CA SER A 5 -4.48 3.67 12.92
C SER A 5 -3.50 3.70 11.74
N TYR A 6 -3.73 2.85 10.74
CA TYR A 6 -2.96 2.86 9.48
C TYR A 6 -3.47 3.91 8.47
N ALA A 7 -4.35 4.83 8.90
CA ALA A 7 -4.96 5.82 8.01
C ALA A 7 -3.89 6.54 7.15
N PRO A 8 -4.11 6.68 5.84
CA PRO A 8 -5.37 6.43 5.11
C PRO A 8 -5.58 4.98 4.66
N PHE A 9 -4.71 4.04 4.99
CA PHE A 9 -4.88 2.63 4.64
C PHE A 9 -5.89 1.96 5.56
N ILE A 10 -6.79 1.17 4.99
CA ILE A 10 -7.88 0.50 5.70
C ILE A 10 -7.75 -1.00 5.51
N ILE A 11 -7.75 -1.74 6.61
CA ILE A 11 -7.83 -3.21 6.58
C ILE A 11 -9.28 -3.62 6.86
N TYR A 12 -9.84 -4.46 6.00
CA TYR A 12 -11.13 -5.12 6.14
C TYR A 12 -10.93 -6.63 6.33
N GLY A 13 -11.69 -7.25 7.22
CA GLY A 13 -11.58 -8.67 7.60
C GLY A 13 -11.50 -8.83 9.12
N GLU A 14 -11.91 -9.98 9.64
CA GLU A 14 -11.74 -10.31 11.06
C GLU A 14 -10.32 -10.86 11.31
N ASP A 15 -9.79 -10.70 12.53
CA ASP A 15 -8.45 -11.22 12.90
C ASP A 15 -8.34 -12.75 12.74
N ASP A 16 -9.49 -13.46 12.70
CA ASP A 16 -9.61 -14.91 12.57
C ASP A 16 -9.92 -15.39 11.13
N ASP A 17 -10.10 -14.49 10.16
CA ASP A 17 -10.27 -14.86 8.75
C ASP A 17 -8.91 -15.13 8.09
N ASP A 18 -8.84 -16.22 7.32
CA ASP A 18 -7.62 -16.59 6.56
C ASP A 18 -7.26 -15.56 5.47
N GLU A 19 -8.21 -14.69 5.07
CA GLU A 19 -8.02 -13.70 4.02
C GLU A 19 -8.66 -12.36 4.37
N ALA A 20 -7.82 -11.33 4.54
CA ALA A 20 -8.21 -9.94 4.77
C ALA A 20 -7.88 -9.09 3.53
N ARG A 21 -8.32 -7.83 3.54
CA ARG A 21 -8.10 -6.86 2.45
C ARG A 21 -7.53 -5.56 2.98
N LEU A 22 -6.42 -5.09 2.41
CA LEU A 22 -5.88 -3.75 2.59
C LEU A 22 -6.28 -2.86 1.42
N SER A 23 -6.80 -1.66 1.71
CA SER A 23 -7.18 -0.69 0.69
C SER A 23 -6.68 0.72 0.95
N LEU A 24 -6.47 1.44 -0.15
CA LEU A 24 -6.31 2.89 -0.20
C LEU A 24 -7.30 3.46 -1.23
N LEU A 25 -8.16 4.37 -0.78
CA LEU A 25 -9.18 5.00 -1.61
C LEU A 25 -8.65 6.24 -2.34
N ASP A 26 -9.43 6.71 -3.30
CA ASP A 26 -9.15 7.84 -4.19
C ASP A 26 -8.63 9.09 -3.45
N ASN A 27 -9.25 9.47 -2.34
CA ASN A 27 -8.91 10.65 -1.55
C ASN A 27 -7.50 10.56 -0.95
N GLY A 28 -7.12 9.38 -0.45
CA GLY A 28 -5.80 9.10 0.08
C GLY A 28 -4.75 9.11 -1.02
N MET A 29 -5.05 8.53 -2.19
CA MET A 29 -4.15 8.59 -3.34
C MET A 29 -3.99 10.02 -3.86
N PHE A 30 -5.09 10.78 -3.95
CA PHE A 30 -5.09 12.16 -4.43
C PHE A 30 -4.26 13.08 -3.54
N ALA A 31 -4.29 12.87 -2.22
CA ALA A 31 -3.51 13.64 -1.25
C ALA A 31 -1.97 13.47 -1.37
N ARG A 32 -1.50 12.52 -2.18
CA ARG A 32 -0.09 12.33 -2.53
C ARG A 32 0.21 12.48 -4.02
N ARG A 33 -0.76 12.95 -4.81
CA ARG A 33 -0.63 13.11 -6.26
C ARG A 33 0.61 13.91 -6.67
N HIS A 34 0.96 14.96 -5.94
CA HIS A 34 2.12 15.79 -6.23
C HIS A 34 3.45 15.04 -6.10
N VAL A 35 3.56 14.07 -5.18
CA VAL A 35 4.79 13.29 -4.98
C VAL A 35 5.03 12.33 -6.16
N PHE A 36 3.98 11.68 -6.65
CA PHE A 36 4.01 10.82 -7.83
C PHE A 36 4.25 11.65 -9.11
N ALA A 37 3.54 12.76 -9.28
CA ALA A 37 3.68 13.64 -10.43
C ALA A 37 5.09 14.22 -10.55
N GLY A 38 5.75 14.52 -9.42
CA GLY A 38 7.16 14.94 -9.39
C GLY A 38 8.15 13.90 -9.95
N ARG A 39 7.69 12.67 -10.21
CA ARG A 39 8.46 11.55 -10.79
C ARG A 39 7.87 11.05 -12.12
N GLY A 40 6.97 11.83 -12.73
CA GLY A 40 6.32 11.46 -13.98
C GLY A 40 5.37 10.27 -13.86
N ARG A 41 4.83 10.01 -12.65
CA ARG A 41 3.85 8.94 -12.41
C ARG A 41 2.51 9.51 -11.97
N GLU A 42 1.46 8.75 -12.25
CA GLU A 42 0.14 9.05 -11.71
C GLU A 42 0.00 8.50 -10.29
N SER A 43 -0.85 9.12 -9.47
CA SER A 43 -1.23 8.56 -8.16
C SER A 43 -2.58 7.86 -8.31
N ASN A 44 -2.54 6.65 -8.84
CA ASN A 44 -3.67 5.76 -9.09
C ASN A 44 -3.42 4.39 -8.45
N GLY A 45 -4.44 3.52 -8.38
CA GLY A 45 -4.30 2.25 -7.66
C GLY A 45 -3.20 1.35 -8.23
N TYR A 46 -2.95 1.38 -9.54
CA TYR A 46 -1.85 0.65 -10.17
C TYR A 46 -0.47 1.11 -9.69
N SER A 47 -0.23 2.43 -9.65
CA SER A 47 1.04 2.98 -9.19
C SER A 47 1.28 2.73 -7.70
N TRP A 48 0.20 2.79 -6.91
CA TRP A 48 0.23 2.40 -5.50
C TRP A 48 0.46 0.89 -5.31
N ALA A 49 -0.08 0.04 -6.19
CA ALA A 49 0.16 -1.40 -6.15
C ALA A 49 1.61 -1.74 -6.49
N SER A 50 2.20 -1.12 -7.51
CA SER A 50 3.62 -1.26 -7.82
C SER A 50 4.52 -0.88 -6.65
N LEU A 51 4.22 0.24 -5.99
CA LEU A 51 4.90 0.64 -4.76
C LEU A 51 4.73 -0.40 -3.65
N ALA A 52 3.49 -0.83 -3.38
CA ALA A 52 3.18 -1.79 -2.33
C ALA A 52 3.84 -3.16 -2.58
N LYS A 53 3.89 -3.64 -3.83
CA LYS A 53 4.64 -4.84 -4.22
C LYS A 53 6.12 -4.73 -3.89
N SER A 54 6.74 -3.60 -4.24
CA SER A 54 8.16 -3.35 -3.96
C SER A 54 8.44 -3.33 -2.46
N VAL A 55 7.59 -2.65 -1.69
CA VAL A 55 7.67 -2.63 -0.21
C VAL A 55 7.48 -4.03 0.37
N ALA A 56 6.46 -4.77 -0.08
CA ALA A 56 6.18 -6.11 0.42
C ALA A 56 7.35 -7.09 0.19
N LYS A 57 7.97 -7.05 -1.01
CA LYS A 57 9.18 -7.83 -1.33
C LYS A 57 10.33 -7.57 -0.35
N SER A 58 10.42 -6.36 0.21
CA SER A 58 11.48 -5.98 1.16
C SER A 58 11.18 -6.37 2.62
N LEU A 59 9.92 -6.64 2.97
CA LEU A 59 9.50 -6.93 4.35
C LEU A 59 9.68 -8.41 4.71
N SER A 60 9.23 -9.33 3.87
CA SER A 60 9.32 -10.77 4.15
C SER A 60 9.11 -11.63 2.91
N ALA A 61 9.56 -12.89 2.96
CA ALA A 61 9.25 -13.89 1.93
C ALA A 61 7.76 -14.25 1.88
N GLU A 62 7.03 -14.07 2.99
CA GLU A 62 5.58 -14.32 3.10
C GLU A 62 4.76 -13.33 2.26
N SER A 63 5.36 -12.23 1.79
CA SER A 63 4.74 -11.31 0.82
C SER A 63 4.30 -11.96 -0.49
N GLN A 64 4.81 -13.15 -0.82
CA GLN A 64 4.35 -13.95 -1.96
C GLN A 64 2.91 -14.44 -1.84
N GLN A 65 2.32 -14.39 -0.63
CA GLN A 65 0.93 -14.75 -0.36
C GLN A 65 -0.04 -13.59 -0.62
N LEU A 66 0.47 -12.40 -0.98
CA LEU A 66 -0.36 -11.24 -1.26
C LEU A 66 -0.83 -11.25 -2.71
N ASP A 67 -2.13 -11.07 -2.90
CA ASP A 67 -2.73 -10.82 -4.21
C ASP A 67 -3.01 -9.32 -4.39
N PHE A 68 -2.62 -8.77 -5.54
CA PHE A 68 -2.73 -7.35 -5.85
C PHE A 68 -3.76 -7.17 -6.96
N ASN A 69 -4.91 -6.60 -6.61
CA ASN A 69 -6.00 -6.33 -7.53
C ASN A 69 -6.34 -4.82 -7.54
N PRO A 70 -5.46 -3.98 -8.10
CA PRO A 70 -5.70 -2.54 -8.19
C PRO A 70 -6.73 -2.18 -9.26
N GLU A 71 -7.49 -1.13 -8.96
CA GLU A 71 -8.30 -0.39 -9.91
C GLU A 71 -7.73 1.03 -10.06
N ALA A 72 -8.11 1.79 -11.09
CA ALA A 72 -7.56 3.14 -11.30
C ALA A 72 -7.80 4.06 -10.08
N ASP A 73 -8.96 3.93 -9.45
CA ASP A 73 -9.45 4.73 -8.33
C ASP A 73 -9.24 4.08 -6.95
N MET A 74 -8.66 2.87 -6.88
CA MET A 74 -8.47 2.17 -5.62
C MET A 74 -7.30 1.18 -5.65
N LEU A 75 -6.49 1.21 -4.59
CA LEU A 75 -5.61 0.08 -4.26
C LEU A 75 -6.41 -0.98 -3.49
N SER A 76 -6.34 -2.25 -3.91
CA SER A 76 -6.79 -3.39 -3.12
C SER A 76 -5.74 -4.50 -3.12
N ILE A 77 -5.40 -4.98 -1.93
CA ILE A 77 -4.44 -6.06 -1.70
C ILE A 77 -5.08 -7.07 -0.76
N TYR A 78 -5.02 -8.36 -1.09
CA TYR A 78 -5.60 -9.46 -0.33
C TYR A 78 -4.51 -10.35 0.23
N GLY A 79 -4.79 -11.02 1.35
CA GLY A 79 -3.88 -12.01 1.95
C GLY A 79 -4.02 -12.11 3.47
N PRO A 80 -3.08 -12.79 4.14
CA PRO A 80 -3.15 -12.99 5.58
C PRO A 80 -3.13 -11.67 6.35
N ALA A 81 -4.01 -11.54 7.35
CA ALA A 81 -4.17 -10.30 8.11
C ALA A 81 -2.85 -9.81 8.73
N SER A 82 -2.03 -10.72 9.26
CA SER A 82 -0.72 -10.41 9.85
C SER A 82 0.29 -9.84 8.84
N VAL A 83 0.25 -10.30 7.59
CA VAL A 83 1.11 -9.80 6.50
C VAL A 83 0.60 -8.43 6.03
N LEU A 84 -0.73 -8.27 5.90
CA LEU A 84 -1.34 -7.00 5.55
C LEU A 84 -1.13 -5.91 6.60
N GLN A 85 -1.14 -6.25 7.89
CA GLN A 85 -0.82 -5.30 8.98
C GLN A 85 0.63 -4.81 8.90
N GLN A 86 1.58 -5.70 8.62
CA GLN A 86 2.99 -5.33 8.41
C GLN A 86 3.14 -4.40 7.20
N LEU A 87 2.50 -4.75 6.08
CA LEU A 87 2.51 -3.92 4.88
C LEU A 87 1.84 -2.56 5.12
N ALA A 88 0.69 -2.53 5.78
CA ALA A 88 -0.06 -1.31 6.10
C ALA A 88 0.76 -0.37 6.97
N ARG A 89 1.50 -0.88 7.96
CA ARG A 89 2.41 -0.09 8.78
C ARG A 89 3.52 0.54 7.92
N ALA A 90 4.20 -0.26 7.10
CA ALA A 90 5.29 0.24 6.26
C ALA A 90 4.79 1.30 5.24
N LEU A 91 3.64 1.04 4.61
CA LEU A 91 3.01 1.99 3.69
C LEU A 91 2.55 3.27 4.40
N HIS A 92 2.01 3.16 5.61
CA HIS A 92 1.64 4.32 6.42
C HIS A 92 2.86 5.20 6.74
N GLU A 93 3.98 4.60 7.16
CA GLU A 93 5.22 5.34 7.44
C GLU A 93 5.75 6.07 6.20
N LEU A 94 5.74 5.42 5.04
CA LEU A 94 6.06 6.06 3.77
C LEU A 94 5.07 7.19 3.45
N TYR A 95 3.78 6.93 3.58
CA TYR A 95 2.73 7.91 3.30
C TYR A 95 2.88 9.19 4.13
N MET A 96 3.29 9.08 5.38
CA MET A 96 3.51 10.23 6.27
C MET A 96 4.81 10.98 6.00
N ASN A 97 5.74 10.42 5.23
CA ASN A 97 7.03 11.01 4.89
C ASN A 97 7.19 11.14 3.37
N GLU A 98 6.81 12.30 2.82
CA GLU A 98 6.84 12.52 1.36
C GLU A 98 8.22 12.31 0.72
N ARG A 99 9.29 12.58 1.47
CA ARG A 99 10.66 12.34 0.98
C ARG A 99 10.94 10.85 0.85
N ALA A 100 10.57 10.07 1.86
CA ALA A 100 10.72 8.62 1.85
C ALA A 100 9.81 7.98 0.79
N LEU A 101 8.56 8.43 0.69
CA LEU A 101 7.62 8.02 -0.34
C LEU A 101 8.18 8.26 -1.74
N GLY A 102 8.73 9.46 -1.98
CA GLY A 102 9.35 9.80 -3.24
C GLY A 102 10.49 8.84 -3.61
N HIS A 103 11.38 8.57 -2.66
CA HIS A 103 12.46 7.61 -2.89
C HIS A 103 11.95 6.19 -3.17
N ALA A 104 10.92 5.74 -2.45
CA ALA A 104 10.31 4.43 -2.67
C ALA A 104 9.61 4.32 -4.04
N ILE A 105 9.01 5.40 -4.55
CA ILE A 105 8.42 5.45 -5.89
C ILE A 105 9.49 5.31 -6.98
N GLU A 106 10.67 5.90 -6.79
CA GLU A 106 11.78 5.76 -7.75
C GLU A 106 12.30 4.32 -7.83
N LEU A 107 12.24 3.59 -6.71
CA LEU A 107 12.68 2.20 -6.61
C LEU A 107 11.61 1.19 -7.03
N SER A 108 10.35 1.59 -7.15
CA SER A 108 9.28 0.67 -7.57
C SER A 108 9.27 0.51 -9.08
N GLU A 109 9.17 -0.73 -9.53
CA GLU A 109 9.01 -1.07 -10.95
C GLU A 109 7.65 -0.58 -11.46
N VAL A 110 7.58 -0.17 -12.72
CA VAL A 110 6.31 0.06 -13.41
C VAL A 110 5.92 -1.28 -14.01
N ASP A 111 4.83 -1.87 -13.54
CA ASP A 111 4.22 -3.05 -14.18
C ASP A 111 3.47 -2.62 -15.45
#